data_AF-A0A5E5A382-F1
#
_entry.id   AF-A0A5E5A382-F1
#
_cell.length_a   1.000
_cell.length_b   1.000
_cell.length_c   1.000
_cell.angle_alpha   90.00
_cell.angle_beta   90.00
_cell.angle_gamma   90.00
#
_symmetry.space_group_name_H-M   'P 1'
#
loop_
_entity.id
_entity.type
_entity.pdbx_description
1 polymer ?
#
loop_
_entity_poly.entity_id
_entity_poly.type
_entity_poly.pdbx_seq_one_letter_code
_entity_poly.pdbx_strand_id
1 'polypeptide(L)'
;MHGKPGVVLFAHGSRDPRWAEPFERLRDKLVAQRPDADVRLAFLELMTPNLADAVADLVSQGCQDVTVVPVFLGQGGHVRRDLPVLADACRSAHPGVTLRLSAAVGEDDAVLQALAVYCANELPHA
;
A
#
# COMPACT_ATOMS: atom_id res chain seq x y z
N MET A 1 2.26 -19.13 16.89
CA MET A 1 2.40 -17.68 17.13
C MET A 1 2.35 -17.02 15.77
N HIS A 2 1.34 -16.19 15.49
CA HIS A 2 1.33 -15.45 14.24
C HIS A 2 2.39 -14.35 14.33
N GLY A 3 3.30 -14.29 13.35
CA GLY A 3 4.32 -13.23 13.29
C GLY A 3 3.68 -11.85 13.22
N LYS A 4 4.48 -10.81 13.50
CA LYS A 4 4.01 -9.41 13.43
C LYS A 4 3.45 -9.11 12.03
N PRO A 5 2.25 -8.53 11.89
CA PRO A 5 1.67 -8.23 10.58
C PRO A 5 2.45 -7.12 9.86
N GLY A 6 2.67 -7.30 8.56
CA GLY A 6 3.29 -6.33 7.67
C GLY A 6 2.30 -5.77 6.66
N VAL A 7 2.40 -4.47 6.36
CA VAL A 7 1.62 -3.80 5.32
C VAL A 7 2.54 -3.03 4.38
N VAL A 8 2.37 -3.24 3.08
CA VAL A 8 3.01 -2.41 2.05
C VAL A 8 1.95 -1.53 1.40
N LEU A 9 2.07 -0.21 1.55
CA LEU A 9 1.28 0.76 0.81
C LEU A 9 1.93 0.97 -0.55
N PHE A 10 1.31 0.41 -1.61
CA PHE A 10 1.86 0.39 -2.95
C PHE A 10 1.25 1.49 -3.82
N ALA A 11 2.09 2.40 -4.33
CA ALA A 11 1.70 3.55 -5.13
C ALA A 11 2.43 3.58 -6.49
N HIS A 12 2.05 4.47 -7.41
CA HIS A 12 2.67 4.52 -8.75
C HIS A 12 4.15 4.98 -8.70
N GLY A 13 4.44 5.96 -7.86
CA GLY A 13 5.70 6.71 -7.86
C GLY A 13 5.74 7.82 -8.92
N SER A 14 6.68 8.74 -8.76
CA SER A 14 6.85 9.94 -9.59
C SER A 14 8.30 10.43 -9.54
N ARG A 15 8.70 11.28 -10.48
CA ARG A 15 10.03 11.94 -10.43
C ARG A 15 10.10 13.04 -9.37
N ASP A 16 8.96 13.61 -8.96
CA ASP A 16 8.91 14.61 -7.90
C ASP A 16 8.93 13.90 -6.54
N PRO A 17 9.94 14.12 -5.67
CA PRO A 17 10.02 13.46 -4.37
C PRO A 17 8.83 13.80 -3.45
N ARG A 18 8.21 14.96 -3.62
CA ARG A 18 7.03 15.39 -2.83
C ARG A 18 5.81 14.51 -3.09
N TRP A 19 5.83 13.72 -4.17
CA TRP A 19 4.82 12.73 -4.46
C TRP A 19 4.64 11.71 -3.32
N ALA A 20 5.71 11.41 -2.55
CA ALA A 20 5.63 10.48 -1.44
C ALA A 20 4.87 11.03 -0.22
N GLU A 21 4.83 12.36 -0.03
CA GLU A 21 4.36 12.97 1.22
C GLU A 21 2.93 12.55 1.63
N PRO A 22 1.92 12.47 0.73
CA PRO A 22 0.60 12.00 1.12
C PRO A 22 0.60 10.54 1.58
N PHE A 23 1.43 9.68 0.97
CA PHE A 23 1.56 8.28 1.33
C PHE A 23 2.30 8.10 2.66
N GLU A 24 3.31 8.94 2.95
CA GLU A 24 3.98 9.00 4.25
C GLU A 24 2.99 9.39 5.36
N ARG A 25 2.17 10.43 5.13
CA ARG A 25 1.12 10.80 6.08
C ARG A 25 0.10 9.68 6.30
N LEU A 26 -0.24 8.92 5.25
CA LEU A 26 -1.11 7.75 5.36
C LEU A 26 -0.46 6.63 6.18
N ARG A 27 0.81 6.32 5.92
CA ARG A 27 1.61 5.36 6.71
C ARG A 27 1.59 5.75 8.19
N ASP A 28 1.87 7.00 8.50
CA ASP A 28 1.97 7.47 9.89
C ASP A 28 0.62 7.37 10.61
N LYS A 29 -0.49 7.69 9.91
CA LYS A 29 -1.85 7.46 10.43
C LYS A 29 -2.14 5.98 10.68
N LEU A 30 -1.73 5.09 9.77
CA LEU A 30 -1.92 3.65 9.94
C LEU A 30 -1.11 3.11 11.12
N VAL A 31 0.15 3.51 11.26
CA VAL A 31 1.01 3.13 12.40
C VAL A 31 0.40 3.60 13.71
N ALA A 32 -0.15 4.82 13.76
CA ALA A 32 -0.83 5.32 14.95
C ALA A 32 -2.09 4.50 15.32
N GLN A 33 -2.82 3.99 14.32
CA GLN A 33 -4.02 3.16 14.53
C GLN A 33 -3.69 1.68 14.83
N ARG A 34 -2.58 1.18 14.27
CA ARG A 34 -2.12 -0.21 14.38
C ARG A 34 -0.63 -0.26 14.73
N PRO A 35 -0.25 0.07 15.99
CA PRO A 35 1.15 0.03 16.43
C PRO A 35 1.76 -1.37 16.40
N ASP A 36 0.93 -2.41 16.31
CA ASP A 36 1.32 -3.80 16.17
C ASP A 36 1.79 -4.16 14.74
N ALA A 37 1.52 -3.32 13.74
CA ALA A 37 1.88 -3.59 12.35
C ALA A 37 3.13 -2.84 11.90
N ASP A 38 3.99 -3.49 11.12
CA ASP A 38 5.05 -2.80 10.38
C ASP A 38 4.54 -2.34 9.02
N VAL A 39 4.68 -1.04 8.74
CA VAL A 39 4.17 -0.43 7.52
C VAL A 39 5.35 0.07 6.68
N ARG A 40 5.34 -0.25 5.38
CA ARG A 40 6.29 0.27 4.39
C ARG A 40 5.57 0.91 3.22
N LEU A 41 6.21 1.89 2.61
CA LEU A 41 5.82 2.37 1.29
C LEU A 41 6.54 1.54 0.24
N ALA A 42 5.94 1.39 -0.93
CA ALA A 42 6.61 0.91 -2.12
C ALA A 42 6.01 1.59 -3.35
N PHE A 43 6.83 1.75 -4.38
CA PHE A 43 6.45 2.42 -5.61
C PHE A 43 6.63 1.51 -6.82
N LEU A 44 5.69 1.59 -7.77
CA LEU A 44 5.72 0.81 -9.01
C LEU A 44 6.91 1.21 -9.88
N GLU A 45 7.16 2.51 -10.01
CA GLU A 45 8.25 3.05 -10.81
C GLU A 45 8.69 4.43 -10.30
N LEU A 46 9.81 4.94 -10.83
CA LEU A 46 10.32 6.30 -10.64
C LEU A 46 10.72 6.69 -9.20
N MET A 47 10.40 5.87 -8.20
CA MET A 47 10.75 6.07 -6.80
C MET A 47 11.15 4.74 -6.15
N THR A 48 11.88 4.84 -5.04
CA THR A 48 12.28 3.72 -4.20
C THR A 48 11.70 3.90 -2.79
N PRO A 49 11.47 2.82 -2.04
CA PRO A 49 11.74 1.42 -2.39
C PRO A 49 10.73 0.85 -3.41
N ASN A 50 11.15 -0.17 -4.17
CA ASN A 50 10.21 -0.96 -4.97
C ASN A 50 9.49 -2.00 -4.09
N LEU A 51 8.54 -2.75 -4.66
CA LEU A 51 7.77 -3.75 -3.90
C LEU A 51 8.66 -4.85 -3.29
N ALA A 52 9.65 -5.35 -4.02
CA ALA A 52 10.54 -6.41 -3.54
C ALA A 52 11.38 -5.92 -2.35
N ASP A 53 11.95 -4.71 -2.44
CA ASP A 53 12.74 -4.10 -1.36
C ASP A 53 11.89 -3.92 -0.09
N ALA A 54 10.67 -3.41 -0.23
CA ALA A 54 9.76 -3.18 0.89
C ALA A 54 9.30 -4.50 1.55
N VAL A 55 9.02 -5.53 0.75
CA VAL A 55 8.70 -6.86 1.28
C VAL A 55 9.90 -7.45 2.00
N ALA A 56 11.09 -7.44 1.38
CA ALA A 56 12.31 -7.97 1.98
C ALA A 56 12.63 -7.30 3.32
N ASP A 57 12.44 -5.98 3.42
CA ASP A 57 12.62 -5.26 4.68
C ASP A 57 11.63 -5.75 5.75
N LEU A 58 10.33 -5.88 5.43
CA LEU A 58 9.35 -6.44 6.37
C LEU A 58 9.70 -7.87 6.82
N VAL A 59 10.14 -8.72 5.89
CA VAL A 59 10.59 -10.09 6.22
C VAL A 59 11.78 -10.05 7.17
N SER A 60 12.74 -9.14 6.95
CA SER A 60 13.90 -8.99 7.83
C SER A 60 13.53 -8.54 9.25
N GLN A 61 12.40 -7.84 9.41
CA GLN A 61 11.83 -7.46 10.71
C GLN A 61 10.99 -8.58 11.35
N GLY A 62 10.91 -9.76 10.72
CA GLY A 62 10.19 -10.91 11.25
C GLY A 62 8.71 -10.98 10.86
N CYS A 63 8.25 -10.16 9.91
CA CYS A 63 6.90 -10.28 9.36
C CYS A 63 6.75 -11.57 8.54
N GLN A 64 5.81 -12.43 8.95
CA GLN A 64 5.44 -13.66 8.23
C GLN A 64 4.12 -13.53 7.48
N ASP A 65 3.37 -12.45 7.74
CA ASP A 65 2.09 -12.14 7.13
C ASP A 65 2.15 -10.72 6.57
N VAL A 66 2.26 -10.60 5.24
CA VAL A 66 2.40 -9.31 4.55
C VAL A 66 1.19 -9.08 3.64
N THR A 67 0.56 -7.91 3.76
CA THR A 67 -0.51 -7.48 2.86
C THR A 67 -0.04 -6.29 2.04
N VAL A 68 -0.10 -6.41 0.72
CA VAL A 68 0.15 -5.29 -0.20
C VAL A 68 -1.18 -4.62 -0.50
N VAL A 69 -1.27 -3.32 -0.19
CA VAL A 69 -2.44 -2.49 -0.38
C VAL A 69 -2.18 -1.50 -1.52
N PRO A 70 -2.84 -1.66 -2.68
CA PRO A 70 -2.70 -0.71 -3.79
C PRO A 70 -3.42 0.59 -3.46
N VAL A 71 -2.67 1.68 -3.28
CA VAL A 71 -3.22 3.01 -2.97
C VAL A 71 -3.53 3.77 -4.27
N PHE A 72 -4.49 3.24 -5.03
CA PHE A 72 -4.99 3.80 -6.28
C PHE A 72 -6.51 4.03 -6.21
N LEU A 73 -6.99 5.19 -6.66
CA LEU A 73 -8.43 5.47 -6.75
C LEU A 73 -9.10 4.80 -7.95
N GLY A 74 -8.33 4.44 -8.97
CA GLY A 74 -8.78 3.63 -10.09
C GLY A 74 -7.62 2.79 -10.61
N GLN A 75 -7.91 1.57 -11.06
CA GLN A 75 -6.86 0.69 -11.57
C GLN A 75 -6.63 0.94 -13.07
N GLY A 76 -5.55 1.65 -13.40
CA GLY A 76 -5.01 1.65 -14.75
C GLY A 76 -4.60 0.23 -15.18
N GLY A 77 -4.66 -0.07 -16.49
CA GLY A 77 -4.35 -1.40 -17.02
C GLY A 77 -2.92 -1.89 -16.72
N HIS A 78 -1.99 -1.00 -16.42
CA HIS A 78 -0.62 -1.33 -16.00
C HIS A 78 -0.61 -1.96 -14.61
N VAL A 79 -1.14 -1.29 -13.58
CA VAL A 79 -1.18 -1.81 -12.19
C VAL A 79 -1.84 -3.18 -12.11
N ARG A 80 -2.97 -3.38 -12.81
CA ARG A 80 -3.72 -4.64 -12.79
C ARG A 80 -2.93 -5.81 -13.40
N ARG A 81 -1.99 -5.54 -14.32
CA ARG A 81 -1.13 -6.56 -14.94
C ARG A 81 0.18 -6.74 -14.18
N ASP A 82 0.78 -5.65 -13.71
CA ASP A 82 2.14 -5.64 -13.20
C ASP A 82 2.19 -6.07 -11.72
N LEU A 83 1.22 -5.65 -10.91
CA LEU A 83 1.22 -5.96 -9.47
C LEU A 83 1.16 -7.47 -9.19
N PRO A 84 0.29 -8.29 -9.84
CA PRO A 84 0.31 -9.74 -9.64
C PRO A 84 1.68 -10.37 -9.92
N VAL A 85 2.35 -9.96 -11.00
CA VAL A 85 3.67 -10.47 -11.39
C VAL A 85 4.73 -10.12 -10.33
N LEU A 86 4.75 -8.86 -9.87
CA LEU A 86 5.67 -8.42 -8.81
C LEU A 86 5.41 -9.17 -7.49
N ALA A 87 4.13 -9.40 -7.16
CA ALA A 87 3.74 -10.14 -5.97
C ALA A 87 4.17 -11.61 -6.03
N ASP A 88 4.03 -12.26 -7.19
CA ASP A 88 4.47 -13.65 -7.40
C ASP A 88 5.99 -13.79 -7.31
N ALA A 89 6.74 -12.80 -7.81
CA ALA A 89 8.18 -12.74 -7.61
C ALA A 89 8.56 -12.65 -6.12
N CYS A 90 7.86 -11.81 -5.36
CA CYS A 90 8.06 -11.70 -3.90
C CYS A 90 7.73 -13.00 -3.17
N ARG A 91 6.62 -13.67 -3.53
CA ARG A 91 6.26 -14.99 -2.97
C ARG A 91 7.33 -16.04 -3.23
N SER A 92 7.89 -16.04 -4.44
CA SER A 92 8.95 -16.97 -4.82
C SER A 92 10.25 -16.71 -4.04
N ALA A 93 10.57 -15.44 -3.79
CA ALA A 93 11.75 -15.05 -3.01
C ALA A 93 11.60 -15.34 -1.50
N HIS A 94 10.36 -15.36 -0.98
CA HIS A 94 10.06 -15.52 0.45
C HIS A 94 8.99 -16.61 0.70
N PRO A 95 9.29 -17.89 0.44
CA PRO A 95 8.29 -18.97 0.52
C PRO A 95 7.71 -19.22 1.92
N GLY A 96 8.38 -18.74 2.98
CA GLY A 96 7.89 -18.81 4.36
C GLY A 96 6.95 -17.67 4.76
N VAL A 97 6.63 -16.75 3.85
CA VAL A 97 5.81 -15.56 4.12
C VAL A 97 4.50 -15.66 3.37
N THR A 98 3.40 -15.43 4.08
CA THR A 98 2.08 -15.31 3.47
C THR A 98 1.91 -13.90 2.92
N LEU A 99 2.00 -13.76 1.59
CA LEU A 99 1.83 -12.48 0.89
C LEU A 99 0.47 -12.38 0.19
N ARG A 100 -0.37 -11.47 0.69
CA ARG A 100 -1.72 -11.19 0.19
C ARG A 100 -1.77 -9.86 -0.57
N LEU A 101 -2.66 -9.79 -1.55
CA LEU A 101 -3.02 -8.54 -2.23
C LEU A 101 -4.45 -8.16 -1.82
N SER A 102 -4.66 -6.92 -1.42
CA SER A 102 -6.02 -6.39 -1.28
C SER A 102 -6.55 -5.87 -2.62
N ALA A 103 -7.85 -5.55 -2.67
CA ALA A 103 -8.35 -4.64 -3.70
C ALA A 103 -7.66 -3.26 -3.57
N ALA A 104 -7.66 -2.49 -4.66
CA ALA A 104 -7.20 -1.10 -4.56
C ALA A 104 -8.17 -0.29 -3.70
N VAL A 105 -7.66 0.73 -3.01
CA VAL A 105 -8.47 1.55 -2.10
C VAL A 105 -9.66 2.22 -2.78
N GLY A 106 -9.57 2.54 -4.08
CA GLY A 106 -10.68 3.12 -4.84
C GLY A 106 -11.85 2.19 -5.12
N GLU A 107 -11.69 0.87 -4.91
CA GLU A 107 -12.75 -0.13 -5.09
C GLU A 107 -13.53 -0.40 -3.78
N ASP A 108 -13.12 0.24 -2.68
CA ASP A 108 -13.74 0.06 -1.37
C ASP A 108 -14.81 1.14 -1.10
N ASP A 109 -16.03 0.71 -0.81
CA ASP A 109 -17.17 1.60 -0.60
C ASP A 109 -16.96 2.57 0.57
N ALA A 110 -16.26 2.18 1.63
CA ALA A 110 -16.02 3.06 2.77
C ALA A 110 -15.01 4.17 2.41
N VAL A 111 -14.02 3.87 1.56
CA VAL A 111 -13.11 4.88 0.99
C VAL A 111 -13.88 5.84 0.08
N LEU A 112 -14.70 5.32 -0.82
CA LEU A 112 -15.52 6.15 -1.72
C LEU A 112 -16.49 7.04 -0.94
N GLN A 113 -17.11 6.51 0.11
CA GLN A 113 -17.98 7.28 1.00
C GLN A 113 -17.22 8.39 1.73
N ALA A 114 -16.00 8.12 2.22
CA ALA A 114 -15.18 9.14 2.88
C ALA A 114 -14.78 10.27 1.92
N LEU A 115 -14.45 9.94 0.67
CA LEU A 115 -14.17 10.92 -0.37
C LEU A 115 -15.41 11.74 -0.73
N ALA A 116 -16.58 11.09 -0.84
CA ALA A 116 -17.84 11.78 -1.11
C ALA A 116 -18.18 12.78 0.02
N VAL A 117 -18.00 12.39 1.28
CA VAL A 117 -18.18 13.28 2.44
C VAL A 117 -17.23 14.47 2.37
N TYR A 118 -15.94 14.22 2.08
CA TYR A 118 -14.97 15.31 1.89
C TYR A 118 -15.42 16.27 0.79
N CYS A 119 -15.77 15.78 -0.39
CA CYS A 119 -16.21 16.61 -1.51
C CYS A 119 -17.49 17.40 -1.20
N ALA A 120 -18.44 16.82 -0.45
CA ALA A 120 -19.65 17.52 -0.05
C ALA A 120 -19.36 18.72 0.88
N ASN A 121 -18.34 18.63 1.73
CA ASN A 121 -17.94 19.71 2.63
C ASN A 121 -17.31 20.91 1.90
N GLU A 122 -16.82 20.73 0.68
CA GLU A 122 -16.27 21.80 -0.15
C GLU A 122 -17.36 22.58 -0.89
N LEU A 123 -18.60 22.08 -0.89
CA LEU A 123 -19.73 22.79 -1.49
C LEU A 123 -20.22 23.91 -0.56
N PRO A 124 -20.74 25.02 -1.11
CA PRO A 124 -21.35 26.06 -0.30
C PRO A 124 -22.47 25.47 0.57
N HIS A 125 -22.52 25.88 1.83
CA HIS A 125 -23.71 25.64 2.63
C HIS A 125 -24.89 26.37 1.98
N ALA A 126 -25.95 25.63 1.66
CA ALA A 126 -27.22 26.20 1.22
C ALA A 126 -27.89 27.01 2.35
#